data_AF-Q3SMZ8-F1
#
_entry.id   AF-Q3SMZ8-F1
#
_cell.length_a   1.000
_cell.length_b   1.000
_cell.length_c   1.000
_cell.angle_alpha   90.00
_cell.angle_beta   90.00
_cell.angle_gamma   90.00
#
_symmetry.space_group_name_H-M   'P 1'
#
loop_
_entity.id
_entity.type
_entity.pdbx_description
1 polymer ?
#
loop_
_entity_poly.entity_id
_entity_poly.type
_entity_poly.pdbx_seq_one_letter_code
_entity_poly.pdbx_strand_id
1 'polypeptide(L)'
;MFPGLGMALPRAGCAKDKRAMTIRRGLRAVPFLAFGAASIWWAARAPHGRKPFAIACDFSLDALLLALTKWPHMASMAFLYLLALIATGLQRSVLAATLVFGVGVGWELAQSTVIGHNARIADLLPNAAALTVCVLVTRIGQMLHRRMAGARALNAN
;
A
#
# COMPACT_ATOMS: atom_id res chain seq x y z
N MET A 1 17.54 60.43 4.60
CA MET A 1 18.36 59.30 4.12
C MET A 1 17.49 58.05 4.24
N PHE A 2 16.81 57.65 3.17
CA PHE A 2 15.82 56.56 3.19
C PHE A 2 16.49 55.21 2.96
N PRO A 3 16.12 54.15 3.73
CA PRO A 3 16.70 52.82 3.58
C PRO A 3 16.16 52.11 2.34
N GLY A 4 17.02 51.33 1.70
CA GLY A 4 16.80 50.69 0.41
C GLY A 4 15.58 49.77 0.33
N LEU A 5 14.73 50.05 -0.66
CA LEU A 5 13.73 49.13 -1.17
C LEU A 5 14.44 47.98 -1.91
N GLY A 6 14.65 46.87 -1.20
CA GLY A 6 14.97 45.58 -1.82
C GLY A 6 13.77 45.07 -2.60
N MET A 7 13.75 45.37 -3.90
CA MET A 7 12.76 44.85 -4.84
C MET A 7 12.90 43.32 -4.93
N ALA A 8 12.04 42.60 -4.22
CA ALA A 8 11.96 41.14 -4.27
C ALA A 8 11.46 40.70 -5.65
N LEU A 9 12.38 40.24 -6.50
CA LEU A 9 12.01 39.61 -7.77
C LEU A 9 11.20 38.32 -7.49
N PRO A 10 10.03 38.14 -8.15
CA PRO A 10 9.24 36.93 -7.98
C PRO A 10 10.00 35.73 -8.56
N ARG A 11 10.17 34.67 -7.75
CA ARG A 11 10.77 33.39 -8.15
C ARG A 11 9.97 32.75 -9.29
N ALA A 12 10.39 33.00 -10.54
CA ALA A 12 9.83 32.39 -11.75
C ALA A 12 9.93 30.84 -11.79
N GLY A 13 10.65 30.20 -10.86
CA GLY A 13 10.76 28.74 -10.74
C GLY A 13 9.58 28.03 -10.05
N CYS A 14 8.74 28.75 -9.30
CA CYS A 14 7.79 28.13 -8.37
C CYS A 14 6.70 27.25 -9.05
N ALA A 15 6.24 27.62 -10.24
CA ALA A 15 5.19 26.88 -10.95
C ALA A 15 5.71 25.65 -11.71
N LYS A 16 6.91 25.77 -12.31
CA LYS A 16 7.57 24.68 -13.05
C LYS A 16 7.97 23.54 -12.12
N ASP A 17 8.48 23.89 -10.93
CA ASP A 17 8.88 22.93 -9.90
C ASP A 17 7.67 22.18 -9.30
N LYS A 18 6.54 22.88 -9.10
CA LYS A 18 5.29 22.25 -8.65
C LYS A 18 4.76 21.25 -9.68
N ARG A 19 4.77 21.58 -10.97
CA ARG A 19 4.35 20.64 -12.04
C ARG A 19 5.25 19.41 -12.09
N ALA A 20 6.57 19.58 -12.08
CA ALA A 20 7.52 18.47 -12.10
C ALA A 20 7.34 17.53 -10.89
N MET A 21 7.09 18.11 -9.70
CA MET A 21 6.81 17.34 -8.49
C MET A 21 5.51 16.54 -8.58
N THR A 22 4.43 17.13 -9.11
CA THR A 22 3.15 16.44 -9.32
C THR A 22 3.28 15.30 -10.33
N ILE A 23 3.97 15.52 -11.45
CA ILE A 23 4.21 14.49 -12.47
C ILE A 23 5.00 13.31 -11.87
N ARG A 24 6.07 13.59 -11.11
CA ARG A 24 6.86 12.53 -10.46
C ARG A 24 6.04 11.73 -9.45
N ARG A 25 5.14 12.38 -8.70
CA ARG A 25 4.22 11.70 -7.78
C ARG A 25 3.22 10.82 -8.55
N GLY A 26 2.66 11.33 -9.65
CA GLY A 26 1.77 10.57 -10.53
C GLY A 26 2.45 9.33 -11.12
N LEU A 27 3.66 9.48 -11.67
CA LEU A 27 4.43 8.37 -12.26
C LEU A 27 4.75 7.26 -11.24
N ARG A 28 5.01 7.62 -9.98
CA ARG A 28 5.23 6.64 -8.91
C ARG A 28 3.99 5.84 -8.53
N ALA A 29 2.79 6.37 -8.79
CA ALA A 29 1.55 5.67 -8.51
C ALA A 29 1.20 4.64 -9.60
N VAL A 30 1.69 4.83 -10.83
CA VAL A 30 1.35 3.97 -11.98
C VAL A 30 1.60 2.48 -11.68
N PRO A 31 2.75 2.04 -11.14
CA PRO A 31 2.97 0.62 -10.86
C PRO A 31 1.95 0.04 -9.87
N PHE A 32 1.67 0.75 -8.77
CA PHE A 32 0.70 0.29 -7.76
C PHE A 32 -0.70 0.19 -8.36
N LEU A 33 -1.14 1.21 -9.10
CA LEU A 33 -2.46 1.23 -9.71
C LEU A 33 -2.60 0.13 -10.78
N ALA A 34 -1.59 -0.05 -11.63
CA ALA A 34 -1.60 -1.06 -12.68
C ALA A 34 -1.64 -2.48 -12.10
N PHE A 35 -0.74 -2.81 -11.17
CA PHE A 35 -0.74 -4.14 -10.53
C PHE A 35 -1.97 -4.38 -9.66
N GLY A 36 -2.43 -3.36 -8.92
CA GLY A 36 -3.66 -3.44 -8.13
C GLY A 36 -4.87 -3.75 -9.01
N ALA A 37 -5.09 -2.99 -10.08
CA ALA A 37 -6.20 -3.22 -11.01
C ALA A 37 -6.07 -4.56 -11.74
N ALA A 38 -4.88 -4.90 -12.25
CA ALA A 38 -4.64 -6.16 -12.94
C ALA A 38 -4.87 -7.38 -12.02
N SER A 39 -4.48 -7.30 -10.75
CA SER A 39 -4.71 -8.37 -9.78
C SER A 39 -6.18 -8.58 -9.45
N ILE A 40 -6.98 -7.50 -9.32
CA ILE A 40 -8.44 -7.60 -9.14
C ILE A 40 -9.09 -8.19 -10.38
N TRP A 41 -8.70 -7.71 -11.57
CA TRP A 41 -9.18 -8.27 -12.84
C TRP A 41 -8.87 -9.77 -12.97
N TRP A 42 -7.65 -10.16 -12.57
CA TRP A 42 -7.24 -11.56 -12.54
C TRP A 42 -8.06 -12.38 -11.55
N ALA A 43 -8.28 -11.86 -10.34
CA ALA A 43 -9.10 -12.49 -9.30
C ALA A 43 -10.57 -12.69 -9.76
N ALA A 44 -11.08 -11.79 -10.62
CA ALA A 44 -12.43 -11.88 -11.18
C ALA A 44 -12.59 -12.95 -12.28
N ARG A 45 -11.50 -13.62 -12.70
CA ARG A 45 -11.57 -14.69 -13.71
C ARG A 45 -12.33 -15.88 -13.14
N ALA A 46 -13.38 -16.30 -13.85
CA ALA A 46 -14.29 -17.34 -13.41
C ALA A 46 -14.29 -18.51 -14.44
N PRO A 47 -13.20 -19.31 -14.50
CA PRO A 47 -13.04 -20.34 -15.54
C PRO A 47 -14.14 -21.40 -15.52
N HIS A 48 -14.75 -21.63 -14.36
CA HIS A 48 -15.84 -22.60 -14.17
C HIS A 48 -17.22 -21.94 -14.06
N GLY A 49 -17.33 -20.66 -14.40
CA GLY A 49 -18.58 -19.90 -14.28
C GLY A 49 -18.75 -19.22 -12.92
N ARG A 50 -19.93 -18.61 -12.73
CA ARG A 50 -20.26 -17.82 -11.54
C ARG A 50 -21.39 -18.44 -10.73
N LYS A 51 -21.31 -18.29 -9.41
CA LYS A 51 -22.35 -18.58 -8.43
C LYS A 51 -22.99 -17.29 -7.90
N PRO A 52 -24.18 -17.36 -7.29
CA PRO A 52 -24.76 -16.22 -6.58
C PRO A 52 -23.79 -15.63 -5.56
N PHE A 53 -23.87 -14.32 -5.37
CA PHE A 53 -23.05 -13.62 -4.39
C PHE A 53 -23.37 -14.12 -2.99
N ALA A 54 -22.35 -14.63 -2.30
CA ALA A 54 -22.46 -15.06 -0.91
C ALA A 54 -21.12 -14.84 -0.21
N ILE A 55 -21.18 -14.25 1.00
CA ILE A 55 -20.04 -14.11 1.90
C ILE A 55 -20.41 -14.78 3.22
N ALA A 56 -19.59 -15.72 3.66
CA ALA A 56 -19.80 -16.37 4.95
C ALA A 56 -19.22 -15.50 6.08
N CYS A 57 -20.03 -15.24 7.10
CA CYS A 57 -19.62 -14.59 8.35
C CYS A 57 -19.03 -15.62 9.33
N ASP A 58 -18.02 -16.36 8.89
CA ASP A 58 -17.32 -17.36 9.70
C ASP A 58 -16.11 -16.72 10.40
N PHE A 59 -16.08 -16.83 11.72
CA PHE A 59 -14.99 -16.37 12.60
C PHE A 59 -14.47 -17.50 13.51
N SER A 60 -14.75 -18.76 13.16
CA SER A 60 -14.23 -19.91 13.90
C SER A 60 -12.70 -19.88 13.93
N LEU A 61 -12.12 -20.38 15.03
CA LEU A 61 -10.67 -20.42 15.20
C LEU A 61 -10.00 -21.18 14.03
N ASP A 62 -10.61 -22.28 13.59
CA ASP A 62 -10.12 -23.08 12.47
C ASP A 62 -10.10 -22.29 11.15
N ALA A 63 -11.14 -21.49 10.88
CA ALA A 63 -11.16 -20.63 9.69
C ALA A 63 -10.09 -19.54 9.76
N LEU A 64 -9.85 -18.95 10.94
CA LEU A 64 -8.80 -17.96 11.14
C LEU A 64 -7.40 -18.55 10.96
N LEU A 65 -7.13 -19.72 11.54
CA LEU A 65 -5.85 -20.41 11.40
C LEU A 65 -5.60 -20.83 9.95
N LEU A 66 -6.61 -21.40 9.28
CA LEU A 66 -6.52 -21.74 7.86
C LEU A 66 -6.22 -20.49 7.01
N ALA A 67 -6.90 -19.37 7.28
CA ALA A 67 -6.66 -18.13 6.56
C ALA A 67 -5.23 -17.60 6.73
N LEU A 68 -4.63 -17.78 7.92
CA LEU A 68 -3.24 -17.41 8.21
C LEU A 68 -2.20 -18.31 7.52
N THR A 69 -2.58 -19.46 6.95
CA THR A 69 -1.66 -20.29 6.16
C THR A 69 -1.54 -19.88 4.70
N LYS A 70 -2.28 -18.84 4.27
CA LYS A 70 -2.27 -18.33 2.88
C LYS A 70 -1.00 -17.52 2.58
N TRP A 71 0.18 -18.15 2.68
CA TRP A 71 1.47 -17.51 2.45
C TRP A 71 1.60 -16.80 1.08
N PRO A 72 1.16 -17.39 -0.05
CA PRO A 72 1.23 -16.71 -1.34
C PRO A 72 0.38 -15.42 -1.38
N HIS A 73 -0.75 -15.41 -0.67
CA HIS A 73 -1.62 -14.24 -0.54
C HIS A 73 -0.95 -13.14 0.28
N MET A 74 -0.36 -13.49 1.42
CA MET A 74 0.38 -12.54 2.25
C MET A 74 1.62 -11.98 1.54
N ALA A 75 2.32 -12.79 0.74
CA ALA A 75 3.43 -12.33 -0.10
C ALA A 75 2.96 -11.32 -1.16
N SER A 76 1.82 -11.58 -1.80
CA SER A 76 1.22 -10.67 -2.78
C SER A 76 0.83 -9.33 -2.13
N MET A 77 0.31 -9.37 -0.89
CA MET A 77 0.03 -8.17 -0.11
C MET A 77 1.29 -7.36 0.23
N ALA A 78 2.37 -8.03 0.63
CA ALA A 78 3.65 -7.38 0.90
C ALA A 78 4.21 -6.72 -0.37
N PHE A 79 4.11 -7.39 -1.53
CA PHE A 79 4.53 -6.83 -2.81
C PHE A 79 3.74 -5.57 -3.17
N LEU A 80 2.40 -5.63 -3.12
CA LEU A 80 1.55 -4.46 -3.35
C LEU A 80 1.83 -3.34 -2.36
N TYR A 81 2.11 -3.68 -1.10
CA TYR A 81 2.51 -2.72 -0.08
C TYR A 81 3.78 -1.96 -0.46
N LEU A 82 4.81 -2.64 -0.97
CA LEU A 82 6.03 -1.98 -1.43
C LEU A 82 5.74 -0.99 -2.57
N LEU A 83 4.90 -1.38 -3.53
CA LEU A 83 4.48 -0.48 -4.63
C LEU A 83 3.71 0.73 -4.09
N ALA A 84 2.77 0.51 -3.16
CA ALA A 84 2.00 1.57 -2.52
C ALA A 84 2.89 2.50 -1.67
N LEU A 85 3.93 1.96 -1.03
CA LEU A 85 4.90 2.72 -0.25
C LEU A 85 5.80 3.58 -1.15
N ILE A 86 6.17 3.09 -2.33
CA ILE A 86 6.87 3.89 -3.35
C ILE A 86 5.96 5.01 -3.87
N ALA A 87 4.68 4.72 -4.10
CA ALA A 87 3.69 5.67 -4.59
C ALA A 87 3.41 6.80 -3.57
N THR A 88 3.23 6.44 -2.29
CA THR A 88 2.81 7.37 -1.23
C THR A 88 3.97 7.97 -0.45
N GLY A 89 5.14 7.33 -0.50
CA GLY A 89 6.35 7.70 0.23
C GLY A 89 6.46 7.02 1.60
N LEU A 90 7.71 6.80 2.04
CA LEU A 90 8.03 6.01 3.24
C LEU A 90 7.30 6.49 4.50
N GLN A 91 7.13 7.80 4.68
CA GLN A 91 6.49 8.38 5.88
C GLN A 91 5.00 8.06 5.99
N ARG A 92 4.36 7.65 4.90
CA ARG A 92 2.93 7.38 4.79
C ARG A 92 2.64 5.88 4.75
N SER A 93 3.38 5.09 5.52
CA SER A 93 3.26 3.64 5.59
C SER A 93 1.85 3.14 5.92
N VAL A 94 1.11 3.85 6.76
CA VAL A 94 -0.29 3.52 7.08
C VAL A 94 -1.21 3.75 5.89
N LEU A 95 -1.05 4.87 5.17
CA LEU A 95 -1.81 5.12 3.93
C LEU A 95 -1.53 4.05 2.88
N ALA A 96 -0.26 3.66 2.71
CA ALA A 96 0.12 2.56 1.82
C ALA A 96 -0.61 1.27 2.20
N ALA A 97 -0.63 0.91 3.49
CA ALA A 97 -1.37 -0.25 3.98
C ALA A 97 -2.87 -0.16 3.72
N THR A 98 -3.51 0.99 4.01
CA THR A 98 -4.95 1.17 3.77
C THR A 98 -5.31 1.00 2.29
N LEU A 99 -4.51 1.55 1.38
CA LEU A 99 -4.74 1.39 -0.06
C LEU A 99 -4.65 -0.08 -0.48
N VAL A 100 -3.67 -0.82 0.02
CA VAL A 100 -3.46 -2.23 -0.31
C VAL A 100 -4.55 -3.11 0.33
N PHE A 101 -4.99 -2.78 1.55
CA PHE A 101 -6.12 -3.44 2.17
C PHE A 101 -7.38 -3.30 1.30
N GLY A 102 -7.60 -2.12 0.72
CA GLY A 102 -8.67 -1.91 -0.27
C GLY A 102 -8.56 -2.81 -1.50
N VAL A 103 -7.33 -3.05 -2.00
CA VAL A 103 -7.10 -4.02 -3.09
C VAL A 103 -7.45 -5.44 -2.65
N GLY A 104 -7.07 -5.84 -1.43
CA GLY A 104 -7.44 -7.14 -0.86
C GLY A 104 -8.94 -7.35 -0.71
N VAL A 105 -9.66 -6.34 -0.20
CA VAL A 105 -11.13 -6.35 -0.19
C VAL A 105 -11.67 -6.48 -1.62
N GLY A 106 -11.05 -5.80 -2.59
CA GLY A 106 -11.38 -5.94 -4.01
C GLY A 106 -11.21 -7.37 -4.53
N TRP A 107 -10.17 -8.10 -4.11
CA TRP A 107 -9.99 -9.51 -4.47
C TRP A 107 -11.12 -10.39 -3.95
N GLU A 108 -11.44 -10.29 -2.65
CA GLU A 108 -12.50 -11.08 -2.03
C GLU A 108 -13.88 -10.78 -2.67
N LEU A 109 -14.15 -9.50 -2.94
CA LEU A 109 -15.38 -9.10 -3.63
C LEU A 109 -15.42 -9.63 -5.08
N ALA A 110 -14.31 -9.57 -5.82
CA ALA A 110 -14.23 -10.10 -7.18
C ALA A 110 -14.45 -11.62 -7.24
N GLN A 111 -13.97 -12.33 -6.22
CA GLN A 111 -14.03 -13.80 -6.12
C GLN A 111 -15.31 -14.33 -5.47
N SER A 112 -16.08 -13.50 -4.78
CA SER A 112 -17.33 -13.87 -4.09
C SER A 112 -18.35 -14.62 -4.94
N THR A 113 -18.34 -14.37 -6.26
CA THR A 113 -19.22 -15.02 -7.25
C THR A 113 -18.51 -16.09 -8.07
N VAL A 114 -17.23 -16.37 -7.84
CA VAL A 114 -16.47 -17.36 -8.63
C VAL A 114 -16.75 -18.77 -8.10
N ILE A 115 -17.12 -19.69 -8.99
CA ILE A 115 -17.29 -21.10 -8.64
C ILE A 115 -15.93 -21.69 -8.22
N GLY A 116 -15.89 -22.39 -7.09
CA GLY A 116 -14.66 -22.91 -6.47
C GLY A 116 -14.02 -21.99 -5.43
N HIS A 117 -14.53 -20.77 -5.27
CA HIS A 117 -14.11 -19.87 -4.21
C HIS A 117 -15.23 -19.67 -3.17
N ASN A 118 -14.90 -19.73 -1.89
CA ASN A 118 -15.83 -19.50 -0.79
C ASN A 118 -15.34 -18.30 0.02
N ALA A 119 -15.84 -17.12 -0.34
CA ALA A 119 -15.49 -15.87 0.33
C ALA A 119 -15.97 -15.88 1.78
N ARG A 120 -15.06 -15.63 2.72
CA ARG A 120 -15.36 -15.53 4.15
C ARG A 120 -14.82 -14.22 4.68
N ILE A 121 -15.46 -13.68 5.72
CA ILE A 121 -14.91 -12.50 6.40
C ILE A 121 -13.53 -12.81 7.02
N ALA A 122 -13.32 -14.05 7.49
CA ALA A 122 -12.01 -14.52 7.95
C ALA A 122 -10.90 -14.39 6.88
N ASP A 123 -11.22 -14.35 5.59
CA ASP A 123 -10.23 -14.20 4.52
C ASP A 123 -9.63 -12.78 4.44
N LEU A 124 -10.23 -11.81 5.16
CA LEU A 124 -9.61 -10.49 5.38
C LEU A 124 -8.49 -10.52 6.44
N LEU A 125 -8.41 -11.58 7.26
CA LEU A 125 -7.38 -11.71 8.27
C LEU A 125 -5.95 -11.72 7.70
N PRO A 126 -5.61 -12.53 6.67
CA PRO A 126 -4.27 -12.48 6.07
C PRO A 126 -3.95 -11.11 5.47
N ASN A 127 -4.96 -10.33 5.02
CA ASN A 127 -4.76 -8.95 4.57
C ASN A 127 -4.27 -8.08 5.73
N ALA A 128 -4.99 -8.11 6.84
CA ALA A 128 -4.66 -7.33 8.02
C ALA A 128 -3.31 -7.76 8.62
N ALA A 129 -3.05 -9.07 8.74
CA ALA A 129 -1.83 -9.61 9.29
C ALA A 129 -0.59 -9.21 8.48
N ALA A 130 -0.60 -9.45 7.16
CA ALA A 130 0.53 -9.11 6.29
C ALA A 130 0.84 -7.61 6.31
N LEU A 131 -0.20 -6.77 6.23
CA LEU A 131 -0.01 -5.32 6.22
C LEU A 131 0.43 -4.77 7.57
N THR A 132 -0.02 -5.35 8.67
CA THR A 132 0.46 -5.02 10.02
C THR A 132 1.96 -5.28 10.13
N VAL A 133 2.42 -6.46 9.71
CA VAL A 133 3.85 -6.80 9.69
C VAL A 133 4.63 -5.83 8.81
N CYS A 134 4.15 -5.53 7.59
CA CYS A 134 4.83 -4.61 6.68
C CYS A 134 4.96 -3.18 7.26
N VAL A 135 3.91 -2.68 7.91
CA VAL A 135 3.93 -1.37 8.58
C VAL A 135 4.94 -1.38 9.72
N LEU A 136 4.93 -2.40 10.58
CA LEU A 136 5.87 -2.53 11.70
C LEU A 136 7.32 -2.54 11.21
N VAL A 137 7.63 -3.38 10.22
CA VAL A 137 8.97 -3.47 9.60
C VAL A 137 9.40 -2.11 9.06
N THR A 138 8.51 -1.41 8.33
CA THR A 138 8.81 -0.09 7.77
C THR A 138 9.08 0.94 8.86
N ARG A 139 8.29 0.95 9.94
CA ARG A 139 8.46 1.87 11.08
C ARG A 139 9.75 1.60 11.85
N ILE A 140 10.06 0.34 12.11
CA ILE A 140 11.31 -0.07 12.77
C ILE A 140 12.51 0.33 11.91
N GLY A 141 12.47 0.03 10.61
CA GLY A 141 13.53 0.40 9.67
C GLY A 141 13.78 1.91 9.62
N GLN A 142 12.72 2.72 9.63
CA GLN A 142 12.83 4.18 9.72
C GLN A 142 13.47 4.64 11.03
N MET A 143 13.07 4.06 12.16
CA MET A 143 13.62 4.39 13.46
C MET A 143 15.12 4.09 13.50
N LEU A 144 15.51 2.88 13.05
CA LEU A 144 16.92 2.46 13.00
C LEU A 144 17.74 3.37 12.09
N HIS A 145 17.23 3.70 10.91
CA HIS A 145 17.92 4.61 9.98
C HIS A 145 18.19 5.99 10.59
N ARG A 146 17.19 6.58 11.27
CA ARG A 146 17.36 7.88 11.96
C ARG A 146 18.40 7.81 13.08
N ARG A 147 18.39 6.73 13.87
CA ARG A 147 19.37 6.52 14.95
C ARG A 147 20.79 6.40 14.41
N MET A 148 20.98 5.61 13.34
CA MET A 148 22.29 5.45 12.71
C MET A 148 22.80 6.74 12.06
N ALA A 149 21.91 7.52 11.41
CA ALA A 149 22.27 8.80 10.83
C ALA A 149 22.73 9.81 11.90
N GLY A 150 22.04 9.85 13.05
CA GLY A 150 22.45 10.67 14.19
C GLY A 150 23.81 10.25 14.77
N ALA A 151 24.03 8.95 14.96
CA ALA A 151 25.30 8.44 15.48
C ALA A 151 26.49 8.76 14.54
N ARG A 152 26.29 8.69 13.23
CA ARG A 152 27.33 9.06 12.24
C ARG A 152 27.67 10.55 12.28
N ALA A 153 26.68 11.42 12.52
CA ALA A 153 26.91 12.85 12.61
C ALA A 153 27.72 13.24 13.86
N LEU A 154 27.52 12.52 14.98
CA LEU A 154 28.29 12.73 16.21
C LEU A 154 29.75 12.29 16.07
N ASN A 155 30.02 11.20 15.36
CA ASN A 155 31.38 10.70 15.14
C ASN A 155 32.18 11.49 14.08
N ALA A 156 31.54 12.41 13.37
CA ALA A 156 32.17 13.23 12.33
C ALA A 156 32.58 14.64 12.82
N ASN A 157 32.27 14.97 14.09
CA ASN A 157 32.68 16.19 14.79
C ASN A 157 33.75 15.87 15.82
#